data_AF-A0AA36GQE8-F1
#
_entry.id   AF-A0AA36GQE8-F1
#
_cell.length_a   1.000
_cell.length_b   1.000
_cell.length_c   1.000
_cell.angle_alpha   90.00
_cell.angle_beta   90.00
_cell.angle_gamma   90.00
#
_symmetry.space_group_name_H-M   'P 1'
#
loop_
_entity.id
_entity.type
_entity.pdbx_description
1 polymer ?
#
loop_
_entity_poly.entity_id
_entity_poly.type
_entity_poly.pdbx_seq_one_letter_code
_entity_poly.pdbx_strand_id
1 'polypeptide(L)'
;MASRGGQRATGTDGTDFQHRQRIAAHYQESAQYKFILKWFFVPHFLILIFMWAKVGSEILRREFGWRSAFFERLDMPSAYPWEYVWCLSFIPIICAMLSFSKNRVKLINYHYYGHFLFGVLPCMIGLGGQLPELFDYMRSLPNGHHLKEFSEMHCFEPSDAKNMQFRRGTTTLAFVYEPATANDQGGIVVAVDSRASSGEYISSKSVMKILDIGDHMVATMAGGAADCQFWTRTVAKYCNLFELREKTQITVAAASKYFANVLYNYRGMGLSVGSMIAGYDKRGPQIFKVDSEGDRCQLQVCSVGSGSLNAYGVLDTHYKRKMTDEEALKLGRRAIMHATYRDTGSGGVCNIVHITPKEKKRLPPIDVSKLWYEFADELGRDIVYEPRDE
;
A
#
# COMPACT_ATOMS: atom_id res chain seq x y z
N MET A 1 -31.95 36.97 -54.84
CA MET A 1 -32.40 35.85 -55.68
C MET A 1 -32.32 34.57 -54.86
N ALA A 2 -33.45 34.12 -54.30
CA ALA A 2 -33.55 32.80 -53.67
C ALA A 2 -34.18 31.83 -54.68
N SER A 3 -33.59 30.64 -54.84
CA SER A 3 -33.96 29.69 -55.88
C SER A 3 -35.43 29.25 -55.74
N ARG A 4 -36.22 29.55 -56.78
CA ARG A 4 -37.64 29.17 -56.90
C ARG A 4 -37.86 27.67 -57.20
N GLY A 5 -36.82 26.82 -57.08
CA GLY A 5 -36.79 25.47 -57.65
C GLY A 5 -36.50 24.32 -56.69
N GLY A 6 -36.65 24.50 -55.37
CA GLY A 6 -36.56 23.38 -54.41
C GLY A 6 -37.86 22.56 -54.35
N GLN A 7 -37.76 21.25 -54.06
CA GLN A 7 -38.91 20.39 -53.82
C GLN A 7 -39.84 21.02 -52.77
N ARG A 8 -41.10 21.28 -53.14
CA ARG A 8 -42.13 21.80 -52.23
C ARG A 8 -42.89 20.65 -51.61
N ALA A 9 -43.18 20.76 -50.31
CA ALA A 9 -44.09 19.82 -49.64
C ALA A 9 -45.47 19.86 -50.33
N THR A 10 -46.07 18.69 -50.54
CA THR A 10 -47.37 18.54 -51.19
C THR A 10 -48.45 19.29 -50.40
N GLY A 11 -49.15 20.23 -51.04
CA GLY A 11 -50.28 20.98 -50.45
C GLY A 11 -49.98 22.37 -49.89
N THR A 12 -48.83 22.99 -50.20
CA THR A 12 -48.57 24.40 -49.84
C THR A 12 -48.26 25.29 -51.05
N ASP A 13 -48.80 26.50 -51.04
CA ASP A 13 -48.58 27.55 -52.04
C ASP A 13 -47.23 28.28 -51.85
N GLY A 14 -46.53 28.02 -50.74
CA GLY A 14 -45.23 28.61 -50.40
C GLY A 14 -45.32 30.03 -49.85
N THR A 15 -46.52 30.57 -49.59
CA THR A 15 -46.71 31.87 -48.93
C THR A 15 -46.69 31.73 -47.40
N ASP A 16 -46.89 30.51 -46.89
CA ASP A 16 -46.92 30.18 -45.45
C ASP A 16 -45.54 30.00 -44.78
N PHE A 17 -44.44 30.31 -45.48
CA PHE A 17 -43.08 30.03 -44.99
C PHE A 17 -42.80 30.69 -43.64
N GLN A 18 -43.18 31.96 -43.44
CA GLN A 18 -42.97 32.68 -42.18
C GLN A 18 -43.78 32.05 -41.04
N HIS A 19 -44.98 31.55 -41.34
CA HIS A 19 -45.85 30.88 -40.38
C HIS A 19 -45.30 29.50 -39.99
N ARG A 20 -44.82 28.72 -40.97
CA ARG A 20 -44.13 27.43 -40.73
C ARG A 20 -42.87 27.61 -39.91
N GLN A 21 -42.07 28.64 -40.18
CA GLN A 21 -40.84 28.90 -39.43
C GLN A 21 -41.13 29.28 -37.98
N ARG A 22 -42.19 30.08 -37.75
CA ARG A 22 -42.64 30.44 -36.39
C ARG A 22 -43.16 29.24 -35.61
N ILE A 23 -43.89 28.34 -36.25
CA ILE A 23 -44.44 27.13 -35.63
C ILE A 23 -43.37 26.03 -35.43
N ALA A 24 -42.45 25.88 -36.38
CA ALA A 24 -41.39 24.87 -36.33
C ALA A 24 -40.47 25.03 -35.11
N ALA A 25 -40.17 26.27 -34.71
CA ALA A 25 -39.36 26.55 -33.52
C ALA A 25 -39.98 25.95 -32.25
N HIS A 26 -41.29 26.13 -32.04
CA HIS A 26 -41.99 25.58 -30.87
C HIS A 26 -41.99 24.04 -30.86
N TYR A 27 -42.11 23.39 -32.02
CA TYR A 27 -42.01 21.93 -32.11
C TYR A 27 -40.59 21.42 -31.88
N GLN A 28 -39.58 22.15 -32.35
CA GLN A 28 -38.17 21.82 -32.14
C GLN A 28 -37.79 21.94 -30.66
N GLU A 29 -38.20 23.03 -30.00
CA GLU A 29 -38.03 23.21 -28.55
C GLU A 29 -38.73 22.11 -27.76
N SER A 30 -40.00 21.79 -28.09
CA SER A 30 -40.75 20.73 -27.42
C SER A 30 -40.07 19.36 -27.55
N ALA A 31 -39.50 19.04 -28.71
CA ALA A 31 -38.76 17.80 -28.93
C ALA A 31 -37.46 17.75 -28.11
N GLN A 32 -36.71 18.84 -28.05
CA GLN A 32 -35.48 18.95 -27.25
C GLN A 32 -35.77 18.79 -25.75
N TYR A 33 -36.76 19.49 -25.21
CA TYR A 33 -37.09 19.38 -23.78
C TYR A 33 -37.61 17.99 -23.39
N LYS A 34 -38.38 17.33 -24.26
CA LYS A 34 -38.80 15.93 -24.04
C LYS A 34 -37.63 14.96 -24.03
N PHE A 35 -36.63 15.20 -24.87
CA PHE A 35 -35.40 14.40 -24.88
C PHE A 35 -34.61 14.59 -23.59
N ILE A 36 -34.38 15.84 -23.18
CA ILE A 36 -33.67 16.18 -21.93
C ILE A 36 -34.37 15.59 -20.71
N LEU A 37 -35.70 15.73 -20.63
CA LEU A 37 -36.49 15.23 -19.50
C LEU A 37 -36.42 13.70 -19.36
N LYS A 38 -36.37 12.95 -20.47
CA LYS A 38 -36.15 11.50 -20.44
C LYS A 38 -34.79 11.13 -19.86
N TRP A 39 -33.75 11.90 -20.17
CA TRP A 39 -32.42 11.67 -19.61
C TRP A 39 -32.37 11.93 -18.10
N PHE A 40 -33.13 12.91 -17.60
CA PHE A 40 -33.26 13.14 -16.16
C PHE A 40 -33.99 12.01 -15.42
N PHE A 41 -34.85 11.24 -16.09
CA PHE A 41 -35.51 10.09 -15.46
C PHE A 41 -34.56 8.91 -15.23
N VAL A 42 -33.52 8.76 -16.04
CA VAL A 42 -32.55 7.65 -15.92
C VAL A 42 -31.88 7.60 -14.53
N PRO A 43 -31.23 8.66 -14.02
CA PRO A 43 -30.63 8.62 -12.69
C PRO A 43 -31.67 8.44 -11.58
N HIS A 44 -32.86 9.03 -11.72
CA HIS A 44 -33.95 8.84 -10.76
C HIS A 44 -34.38 7.37 -10.67
N PHE A 45 -34.53 6.69 -11.82
CA PHE A 45 -34.84 5.25 -11.86
C PHE A 45 -33.72 4.39 -11.29
N LEU A 46 -32.45 4.74 -11.51
CA LEU A 46 -31.32 4.02 -10.91
C LEU A 46 -31.37 4.09 -9.38
N ILE A 47 -31.57 5.28 -8.82
CA ILE A 47 -31.71 5.47 -7.36
C ILE A 47 -32.95 4.73 -6.85
N LEU A 48 -34.05 4.74 -7.61
CA LEU A 48 -35.27 4.02 -7.27
C LEU A 48 -35.06 2.52 -7.13
N ILE A 49 -34.28 1.88 -8.00
CA ILE A 49 -33.98 0.44 -7.91
C ILE A 49 -33.28 0.13 -6.57
N PHE A 50 -32.29 0.94 -6.17
CA PHE A 50 -31.62 0.76 -4.88
C PHE A 50 -32.56 0.98 -3.69
N MET A 51 -33.41 2.00 -3.76
CA MET A 51 -34.40 2.26 -2.71
C MET A 51 -35.43 1.14 -2.60
N TRP A 52 -35.86 0.56 -3.71
CA TRP A 52 -36.74 -0.62 -3.71
C TRP A 52 -36.03 -1.87 -3.18
N ALA A 53 -34.73 -2.04 -3.44
CA ALA A 53 -33.96 -3.13 -2.83
C ALA A 53 -33.92 -2.97 -1.30
N LYS A 54 -33.68 -1.75 -0.80
CA LYS A 54 -33.70 -1.43 0.64
C LYS A 54 -35.09 -1.64 1.24
N VAL A 55 -36.08 -0.85 0.82
CA VAL A 55 -37.44 -0.85 1.36
C VAL A 55 -38.14 -2.20 1.15
N GLY A 56 -37.96 -2.80 -0.03
CA GLY A 56 -38.54 -4.10 -0.38
C GLY A 56 -37.98 -5.24 0.47
N SER A 57 -36.68 -5.23 0.78
CA SER A 57 -36.09 -6.25 1.66
C SER A 57 -36.68 -6.22 3.06
N GLU A 58 -36.97 -5.02 3.59
CA GLU A 58 -37.62 -4.88 4.89
C GLU A 58 -39.08 -5.32 4.87
N ILE A 59 -39.85 -4.93 3.85
CA ILE A 59 -41.26 -5.35 3.70
C ILE A 59 -41.34 -6.88 3.62
N LEU A 60 -40.48 -7.50 2.82
CA LEU A 60 -40.46 -8.96 2.66
C LEU A 60 -40.08 -9.67 3.97
N ARG A 61 -39.20 -9.09 4.78
CA ARG A 61 -38.83 -9.62 6.09
C ARG A 61 -39.96 -9.47 7.10
N ARG A 62 -40.64 -8.32 7.13
CA ARG A 62 -41.66 -7.97 8.12
C ARG A 62 -43.01 -8.62 7.86
N GLU A 63 -43.50 -8.56 6.64
CA GLU A 63 -44.85 -9.02 6.27
C GLU A 63 -44.87 -10.48 5.82
N PHE A 64 -43.82 -10.92 5.10
CA PHE A 64 -43.77 -12.26 4.49
C PHE A 64 -42.79 -13.22 5.18
N GLY A 65 -42.06 -12.76 6.21
CA GLY A 65 -41.11 -13.57 6.97
C GLY A 65 -39.91 -14.09 6.16
N TRP A 66 -39.68 -13.56 4.95
CA TRP A 66 -38.65 -14.04 4.05
C TRP A 66 -37.26 -13.56 4.52
N ARG A 67 -36.34 -14.51 4.72
CA ARG A 67 -34.94 -14.23 5.12
C ARG A 67 -34.00 -14.80 4.07
N SER A 68 -33.16 -13.94 3.51
CA SER A 68 -32.16 -14.32 2.51
C SER A 68 -30.77 -13.96 3.04
N ALA A 69 -29.83 -14.91 2.92
CA ALA A 69 -28.46 -14.75 3.36
C ALA A 69 -27.73 -13.57 2.69
N PHE A 70 -28.17 -13.17 1.50
CA PHE A 70 -27.64 -12.00 0.80
C PHE A 70 -27.95 -10.69 1.55
N PHE A 71 -29.20 -10.50 1.99
CA PHE A 71 -29.63 -9.29 2.68
C PHE A 71 -29.18 -9.27 4.14
N GLU A 72 -29.07 -10.42 4.79
CA GLU A 72 -28.52 -10.51 6.16
C GLU A 72 -27.03 -10.16 6.21
N ARG A 73 -26.25 -10.50 5.18
CA ARG A 73 -24.84 -10.08 5.08
C ARG A 73 -24.68 -8.57 4.86
N LEU A 74 -25.68 -7.93 4.23
CA LEU A 74 -25.59 -6.51 3.82
C LEU A 74 -25.92 -5.54 4.96
N ASP A 75 -26.40 -6.03 6.11
CA ASP A 75 -26.79 -5.27 7.32
C ASP A 75 -27.40 -3.88 7.03
N MET A 76 -28.46 -3.86 6.19
CA MET A 76 -29.06 -2.58 5.77
C MET A 76 -29.89 -1.97 6.91
N PRO A 77 -29.79 -0.63 7.12
CA PRO A 77 -30.56 0.06 8.15
C PRO A 77 -32.05 0.02 7.81
N SER A 78 -32.90 0.08 8.85
CA SER A 78 -34.36 0.14 8.67
C SER A 78 -34.77 1.36 7.84
N ALA A 79 -35.78 1.18 7.00
CA ALA A 79 -36.29 2.22 6.14
C ALA A 79 -37.08 3.26 6.95
N TYR A 80 -36.86 4.52 6.62
CA TYR A 80 -37.60 5.61 7.24
C TYR A 80 -38.97 5.77 6.58
N PRO A 81 -40.00 6.26 7.30
CA PRO A 81 -41.34 6.45 6.74
C PRO A 81 -41.39 7.25 5.43
N TRP A 82 -40.52 8.24 5.26
CA TRP A 82 -40.45 9.06 4.05
C TRP A 82 -39.88 8.29 2.84
N GLU A 83 -39.04 7.27 3.06
CA GLU A 83 -38.47 6.45 1.99
C GLU A 83 -39.55 5.60 1.32
N TYR A 84 -40.53 5.09 2.08
CA TYR A 84 -41.70 4.39 1.53
C TYR A 84 -42.51 5.29 0.59
N VAL A 85 -42.72 6.55 0.98
CA VAL A 85 -43.44 7.53 0.16
C VAL A 85 -42.62 7.88 -1.09
N TRP A 86 -41.31 8.00 -0.96
CA TRP A 86 -40.41 8.29 -2.08
C TRP A 86 -40.35 7.16 -3.10
N CYS A 87 -40.46 5.90 -2.67
CA CYS A 87 -40.54 4.74 -3.55
C CYS A 87 -41.75 4.78 -4.51
N LEU A 88 -42.76 5.62 -4.26
CA LEU A 88 -43.90 5.85 -5.17
C LEU A 88 -43.63 6.90 -6.26
N SER A 89 -42.43 7.51 -6.28
CA SER A 89 -42.02 8.52 -7.27
C SER A 89 -41.98 8.02 -8.72
N PHE A 90 -42.10 6.72 -8.97
CA PHE A 90 -42.25 6.15 -10.30
C PHE A 90 -43.61 6.48 -10.95
N ILE A 91 -44.67 6.67 -10.14
CA ILE A 91 -46.02 6.94 -10.64
C ILE A 91 -46.06 8.26 -11.45
N PRO A 92 -45.54 9.39 -10.94
CA PRO A 92 -45.38 10.61 -11.73
C PRO A 92 -44.56 10.42 -13.02
N ILE A 93 -43.53 9.58 -13.00
CA ILE A 93 -42.65 9.37 -14.17
C ILE A 93 -43.38 8.59 -15.26
N ILE A 94 -44.20 7.60 -14.89
CA ILE A 94 -45.08 6.90 -15.84
C ILE A 94 -46.04 7.91 -16.49
N CYS A 95 -46.65 8.81 -15.72
CA CYS A 95 -47.50 9.86 -16.26
C CYS A 95 -46.75 10.76 -17.27
N ALA A 96 -45.50 11.13 -17.00
CA ALA A 96 -44.67 11.91 -17.93
C ALA A 96 -44.40 11.14 -19.23
N MET A 97 -43.99 9.87 -19.15
CA MET A 97 -43.66 9.06 -20.33
C MET A 97 -44.87 8.88 -21.25
N LEU A 98 -46.06 8.64 -20.67
CA LEU A 98 -47.31 8.57 -21.42
C LEU A 98 -47.69 9.91 -22.07
N SER A 99 -47.35 11.03 -21.42
CA SER A 99 -47.66 12.37 -21.92
C SER A 99 -46.88 12.75 -23.19
N PHE A 100 -45.64 12.26 -23.34
CA PHE A 100 -44.76 12.67 -24.44
C PHE A 100 -45.24 12.21 -25.81
N SER A 101 -45.89 11.05 -25.89
CA SER A 101 -46.37 10.45 -27.14
C SER A 101 -47.48 11.26 -27.81
N LYS A 102 -48.43 11.80 -27.04
CA LYS A 102 -49.64 12.49 -27.52
C LYS A 102 -49.76 13.94 -27.04
N ASN A 103 -48.69 14.48 -26.47
CA ASN A 103 -48.61 15.84 -25.90
C ASN A 103 -49.79 16.20 -24.97
N ARG A 104 -50.12 15.29 -24.05
CA ARG A 104 -51.29 15.45 -23.16
C ARG A 104 -50.94 16.32 -21.95
N VAL A 105 -51.37 17.58 -21.96
CA VAL A 105 -51.07 18.59 -20.92
C VAL A 105 -51.52 18.14 -19.52
N LYS A 106 -52.69 17.50 -19.38
CA LYS A 106 -53.18 17.01 -18.08
C LYS A 106 -52.22 16.02 -17.40
N LEU A 107 -51.61 15.12 -18.19
CA LEU A 107 -50.64 14.14 -17.67
C LEU A 107 -49.32 14.80 -17.26
N ILE A 108 -48.91 15.88 -17.95
CA ILE A 108 -47.74 16.66 -17.58
C ILE A 108 -47.98 17.37 -16.24
N ASN A 109 -49.17 17.92 -16.02
CA ASN A 109 -49.53 18.53 -14.73
C ASN A 109 -49.53 17.50 -13.60
N TYR A 110 -50.08 16.29 -13.82
CA TYR A 110 -50.01 15.22 -12.83
C TYR A 110 -48.58 14.77 -12.54
N HIS A 111 -47.71 14.72 -13.55
CA HIS A 111 -46.29 14.49 -13.34
C HIS A 111 -45.67 15.58 -12.46
N TYR A 112 -45.89 16.86 -12.77
CA TYR A 112 -45.32 17.98 -12.03
C TYR A 112 -45.71 17.97 -10.56
N TYR A 113 -47.03 17.94 -10.26
CA TYR A 113 -47.51 17.92 -8.87
C TYR A 113 -47.17 16.62 -8.16
N GLY A 114 -47.25 15.48 -8.86
CA GLY A 114 -46.91 14.19 -8.29
C GLY A 114 -45.41 14.09 -7.96
N HIS A 115 -44.53 14.65 -8.77
CA HIS A 115 -43.09 14.63 -8.52
C HIS A 115 -42.70 15.56 -7.36
N PHE A 116 -43.41 16.67 -7.17
CA PHE A 116 -43.27 17.47 -5.97
C PHE A 116 -43.67 16.68 -4.71
N LEU A 117 -44.82 16.01 -4.73
CA LEU A 117 -45.36 15.28 -3.58
C LEU A 117 -44.58 14.00 -3.23
N PHE A 118 -44.22 13.19 -4.22
CA PHE A 118 -43.55 11.90 -4.01
C PHE A 118 -42.03 11.94 -4.24
N GLY A 119 -41.49 12.98 -4.86
CA GLY A 119 -40.06 13.13 -5.11
C GLY A 119 -39.42 14.13 -4.16
N VAL A 120 -39.79 15.40 -4.27
CA VAL A 120 -39.12 16.50 -3.55
C VAL A 120 -39.48 16.53 -2.07
N LEU A 121 -40.77 16.45 -1.73
CA LEU A 121 -41.24 16.59 -0.35
C LEU A 121 -40.68 15.52 0.61
N PRO A 122 -40.64 14.23 0.26
CA PRO A 122 -40.06 13.21 1.15
C PRO A 122 -38.56 13.41 1.38
N CYS A 123 -37.82 13.85 0.35
CA CYS A 123 -36.39 14.17 0.50
C CYS A 123 -36.17 15.36 1.43
N MET A 124 -37.02 16.40 1.36
CA MET A 124 -36.95 17.54 2.27
C MET A 124 -37.21 17.13 3.73
N ILE A 125 -38.19 16.24 3.95
CA ILE A 125 -38.48 15.68 5.28
C ILE A 125 -37.30 14.84 5.77
N GLY A 126 -36.72 13.99 4.92
CA GLY A 126 -35.55 13.18 5.26
C GLY A 126 -34.34 14.02 5.65
N LEU A 127 -34.01 15.06 4.86
CA LEU A 127 -32.96 16.02 5.19
C LEU A 127 -33.24 16.71 6.52
N GLY A 128 -34.45 17.23 6.72
CA GLY A 128 -34.83 17.90 7.96
C GLY A 128 -34.73 16.99 9.20
N GLY A 129 -35.12 15.72 9.07
CA GLY A 129 -35.07 14.75 10.15
C GLY A 129 -33.65 14.33 10.55
N GLN A 130 -32.70 14.36 9.62
CA GLN A 130 -31.31 13.96 9.85
C GLN A 130 -30.40 15.12 10.30
N LEU A 131 -30.84 16.37 10.14
CA LEU A 131 -30.07 17.54 10.57
C LEU A 131 -29.70 17.53 12.07
N PRO A 132 -30.60 17.19 13.01
CA PRO A 132 -30.26 17.15 14.43
C PRO A 132 -29.16 16.14 14.76
N GLU A 133 -29.22 14.92 14.21
CA GLU A 133 -28.18 13.91 14.38
C GLU A 133 -26.84 14.38 13.81
N LEU A 134 -26.85 15.06 12.66
CA LEU A 134 -25.65 15.64 12.09
C LEU A 134 -25.07 16.74 12.99
N PHE A 135 -25.91 17.60 13.57
CA PHE A 135 -25.48 18.64 14.50
C PHE A 135 -24.96 18.07 15.82
N ASP A 136 -25.60 17.04 16.37
CA ASP A 136 -25.16 16.37 17.59
C ASP A 136 -23.85 15.61 17.35
N TYR A 137 -23.71 14.95 16.21
CA TYR A 137 -22.45 14.37 15.76
C TYR A 137 -21.35 15.44 15.68
N MET A 138 -21.60 16.57 15.01
CA MET A 138 -20.66 17.68 14.89
C MET A 138 -20.27 18.30 16.25
N ARG A 139 -21.20 18.35 17.21
CA ARG A 139 -20.94 18.90 18.56
C ARG A 139 -20.27 17.89 19.50
N SER A 140 -20.48 16.60 19.29
CA SER A 140 -19.90 15.53 20.11
C SER A 140 -18.41 15.27 19.81
N LEU A 141 -17.88 15.81 18.71
CA LEU A 141 -16.45 15.80 18.40
C LEU A 141 -15.68 16.61 19.48
N PRO A 142 -14.80 15.96 20.28
CA PRO A 142 -13.96 16.66 21.23
C PRO A 142 -13.00 17.57 20.45
N ASN A 143 -12.85 18.82 20.91
CA ASN A 143 -11.88 19.78 20.38
C ASN A 143 -10.46 19.17 20.44
N GLY A 144 -10.01 18.54 19.36
CA GLY A 144 -8.65 18.00 19.28
C GLY A 144 -8.40 16.88 18.27
N HIS A 145 -9.40 16.09 17.86
CA HIS A 145 -9.19 15.03 16.88
C HIS A 145 -9.73 15.42 15.50
N HIS A 146 -8.82 15.47 14.52
CA HIS A 146 -9.14 15.81 13.13
C HIS A 146 -10.23 14.86 12.60
N LEU A 147 -11.27 15.41 11.95
CA LEU A 147 -12.30 14.66 11.18
C LEU A 147 -11.72 13.54 10.29
N LYS A 148 -10.45 13.70 9.90
CA LYS A 148 -9.66 12.71 9.16
C LYS A 148 -9.43 11.42 9.95
N GLU A 149 -9.06 11.51 11.22
CA GLU A 149 -8.79 10.35 12.09
C GLU A 149 -10.07 9.57 12.40
N PHE A 150 -11.20 10.27 12.65
CA PHE A 150 -12.48 9.61 12.90
C PHE A 150 -13.03 8.91 11.65
N SER A 151 -12.94 9.57 10.48
CA SER A 151 -13.29 8.97 9.19
C SER A 151 -12.44 7.74 8.87
N GLU A 152 -11.15 7.77 9.24
CA GLU A 152 -10.22 6.65 9.06
C GLU A 152 -10.48 5.49 10.04
N MET A 153 -11.04 5.77 11.22
CA MET A 153 -11.30 4.76 12.26
C MET A 153 -12.67 4.06 12.13
N HIS A 154 -13.68 4.75 11.57
CA HIS A 154 -15.05 4.25 11.55
C HIS A 154 -15.67 4.06 10.15
N CYS A 155 -15.21 4.79 9.12
CA CYS A 155 -15.78 4.68 7.77
C CYS A 155 -14.90 3.87 6.81
N PHE A 156 -13.63 3.67 7.16
CA PHE A 156 -12.74 2.74 6.49
C PHE A 156 -12.49 1.60 7.46
N GLU A 157 -12.92 0.37 7.12
CA GLU A 157 -12.13 -0.76 7.59
C GLU A 157 -10.69 -0.46 7.16
N PRO A 158 -9.71 -0.47 8.07
CA PRO A 158 -8.32 -0.40 7.65
C PRO A 158 -8.16 -1.60 6.75
N SER A 159 -8.07 -1.37 5.44
CA SER A 159 -7.57 -2.40 4.58
C SER A 159 -6.22 -2.76 5.19
N ASP A 160 -6.07 -4.01 5.63
CA ASP A 160 -4.81 -4.54 6.14
C ASP A 160 -3.65 -4.27 5.15
N ALA A 161 -3.97 -3.87 3.92
CA ALA A 161 -3.07 -3.30 2.93
C ALA A 161 -2.29 -2.05 3.36
N LYS A 162 -2.83 -1.14 4.19
CA LYS A 162 -2.05 0.04 4.66
C LYS A 162 -1.01 -0.34 5.71
N ASN A 163 -1.30 -1.35 6.52
CA ASN A 163 -0.34 -1.99 7.40
C ASN A 163 0.18 -3.28 6.74
N MET A 164 0.81 -3.18 5.57
CA MET A 164 1.78 -4.18 5.15
C MET A 164 2.98 -4.12 6.13
N GLN A 165 2.77 -4.53 7.38
CA GLN A 165 3.83 -4.99 8.25
C GLN A 165 4.35 -6.27 7.60
N PHE A 166 5.24 -6.10 6.62
CA PHE A 166 6.01 -7.19 6.08
C PHE A 166 6.68 -7.87 7.26
N ARG A 167 6.30 -9.12 7.55
CA ARG A 167 7.04 -9.94 8.51
C ARG A 167 8.46 -10.03 7.97
N ARG A 168 9.39 -9.33 8.63
CA ARG A 168 10.74 -9.08 8.12
C ARG A 168 11.64 -10.29 8.39
N GLY A 169 11.39 -11.43 7.74
CA GLY A 169 12.20 -12.63 7.96
C GLY A 169 13.60 -12.49 7.36
N THR A 170 14.57 -12.02 8.15
CA THR A 170 15.95 -11.74 7.71
C THR A 170 16.86 -11.46 8.90
N THR A 171 18.14 -11.86 8.82
CA THR A 171 19.19 -11.42 9.73
C THR A 171 20.37 -10.91 8.93
N THR A 172 20.74 -9.66 9.17
CA THR A 172 21.97 -9.05 8.65
C THR A 172 22.77 -8.50 9.81
N LEU A 173 24.09 -8.60 9.74
CA LEU A 173 24.97 -8.01 10.73
C LEU A 173 26.24 -7.48 10.07
N ALA A 174 26.83 -6.47 10.69
CA ALA A 174 28.10 -5.91 10.29
C ALA A 174 28.85 -5.39 11.52
N PHE A 175 30.16 -5.58 11.56
CA PHE A 175 30.99 -5.00 12.61
C PHE A 175 32.38 -4.65 12.11
N VAL A 176 32.93 -3.59 12.72
CA VAL A 176 34.30 -3.11 12.50
C VAL A 176 35.23 -3.78 13.50
N TYR A 177 36.42 -4.20 13.07
CA TYR A 177 37.46 -4.70 13.96
C TYR A 177 38.85 -4.23 13.50
N GLU A 178 39.75 -4.12 14.46
CA GLU A 178 41.17 -3.81 14.27
C GLU A 178 41.96 -5.12 14.20
N PRO A 179 43.02 -5.19 13.37
CA PRO A 179 43.84 -6.39 13.26
C PRO A 179 44.58 -6.67 14.58
N ALA A 180 44.55 -7.93 15.03
CA ALA A 180 45.29 -8.36 16.22
C ALA A 180 46.77 -8.62 15.93
N THR A 181 47.09 -9.20 14.77
CA THR A 181 48.46 -9.48 14.33
C THR A 181 48.85 -8.66 13.10
N ALA A 182 50.15 -8.54 12.81
CA ALA A 182 50.64 -7.81 11.64
C ALA A 182 50.26 -8.46 10.29
N ASN A 183 49.83 -9.73 10.30
CA ASN A 183 49.39 -10.46 9.12
C ASN A 183 47.90 -10.25 8.82
N ASP A 184 47.12 -9.82 9.81
CA ASP A 184 45.69 -9.57 9.67
C ASP A 184 45.43 -8.23 8.96
N GLN A 185 44.41 -8.18 8.11
CA GLN A 185 44.07 -6.96 7.39
C GLN A 185 43.15 -6.04 8.20
N GLY A 186 42.31 -6.61 9.08
CA GLY A 186 41.28 -5.85 9.78
C GLY A 186 40.20 -5.30 8.84
N GLY A 187 39.34 -4.43 9.35
CA GLY A 187 38.33 -3.73 8.57
C GLY A 187 36.91 -4.07 9.00
N ILE A 188 36.08 -4.53 8.06
CA ILE A 188 34.65 -4.77 8.30
C ILE A 188 34.26 -6.18 7.85
N VAL A 189 33.56 -6.90 8.72
CA VAL A 189 32.87 -8.14 8.36
C VAL A 189 31.39 -7.83 8.22
N VAL A 190 30.81 -8.18 7.09
CA VAL A 190 29.36 -8.13 6.84
C VAL A 190 28.88 -9.56 6.63
N ALA A 191 27.94 -10.03 7.44
CA ALA A 191 27.38 -11.37 7.35
C ALA A 191 25.85 -11.30 7.24
N VAL A 192 25.26 -12.12 6.38
CA VAL A 192 23.82 -12.17 6.16
C VAL A 192 23.34 -13.60 5.97
N ASP A 193 22.08 -13.85 6.31
CA ASP A 193 21.35 -15.04 5.88
C ASP A 193 20.82 -14.88 4.44
N SER A 194 20.17 -15.91 3.88
CA SER A 194 19.70 -15.90 2.48
C SER A 194 18.25 -16.33 2.30
N ARG A 195 17.48 -16.51 3.38
CA ARG A 195 16.08 -16.90 3.32
C ARG A 195 15.20 -15.70 2.95
N ALA A 196 14.30 -15.88 1.99
CA ALA A 196 13.20 -14.96 1.75
C ALA A 196 11.88 -15.68 2.04
N SER A 197 11.04 -15.07 2.87
CA SER A 197 9.75 -15.60 3.29
C SER A 197 8.62 -14.71 2.81
N SER A 198 7.49 -15.33 2.45
CA SER A 198 6.23 -14.68 2.12
C SER A 198 5.20 -15.16 3.15
N GLY A 199 5.20 -14.50 4.31
CA GLY A 199 4.49 -15.01 5.49
C GLY A 199 5.23 -16.22 6.07
N GLU A 200 4.53 -17.34 6.20
CA GLU A 200 5.11 -18.60 6.72
C GLU A 200 5.76 -19.44 5.61
N TYR A 201 5.43 -19.16 4.34
CA TYR A 201 6.00 -19.86 3.20
C TYR A 201 7.42 -19.35 2.90
N ILE A 202 8.38 -20.27 2.78
CA ILE A 202 9.74 -19.95 2.35
C ILE A 202 9.76 -19.84 0.83
N SER A 203 9.82 -18.61 0.32
CA SER A 203 9.85 -18.32 -1.13
C SER A 203 11.20 -18.69 -1.75
N SER A 204 12.31 -18.42 -1.07
CA SER A 204 13.65 -18.80 -1.54
C SER A 204 14.62 -18.99 -0.38
N LYS A 205 15.61 -19.87 -0.59
CA LYS A 205 16.69 -20.16 0.37
C LYS A 205 18.03 -19.54 -0.03
N SER A 206 18.14 -18.89 -1.18
CA SER A 206 19.42 -18.48 -1.79
C SER A 206 19.47 -17.00 -2.20
N VAL A 207 18.67 -16.14 -1.56
CA VAL A 207 18.65 -14.71 -1.87
C VAL A 207 19.94 -14.04 -1.40
N MET A 208 20.60 -13.30 -2.29
CA MET A 208 21.77 -12.50 -1.94
C MET A 208 21.34 -11.19 -1.28
N LYS A 209 21.54 -11.09 0.05
CA LYS A 209 21.17 -9.90 0.84
C LYS A 209 22.31 -8.90 1.03
N ILE A 210 23.45 -9.12 0.38
CA ILE A 210 24.55 -8.15 0.29
C ILE A 210 24.56 -7.58 -1.12
N LEU A 211 24.19 -6.31 -1.22
CA LEU A 211 24.07 -5.54 -2.46
C LEU A 211 25.33 -4.67 -2.62
N ASP A 212 25.95 -4.71 -3.80
CA ASP A 212 27.10 -3.86 -4.07
C ASP A 212 26.65 -2.43 -4.39
N ILE A 213 27.27 -1.46 -3.73
CA ILE A 213 27.14 -0.04 -4.07
C ILE A 213 28.30 0.38 -4.98
N GLY A 214 29.50 -0.12 -4.68
CA GLY A 214 30.72 0.10 -5.45
C GLY A 214 31.80 -0.91 -5.05
N ASP A 215 33.06 -0.63 -5.38
CA ASP A 215 34.16 -1.57 -5.15
C ASP A 215 34.56 -1.67 -3.67
N HIS A 216 34.45 -0.57 -2.92
CA HIS A 216 34.82 -0.46 -1.50
C HIS A 216 33.61 -0.39 -0.54
N MET A 217 32.39 -0.56 -1.05
CA MET A 217 31.17 -0.36 -0.27
C MET A 217 30.05 -1.34 -0.64
N VAL A 218 29.37 -1.84 0.39
CA VAL A 218 28.20 -2.70 0.28
C VAL A 218 27.05 -2.15 1.12
N ALA A 219 25.84 -2.53 0.73
CA ALA A 219 24.64 -2.36 1.55
C ALA A 219 23.99 -3.71 1.85
N THR A 220 23.34 -3.82 3.00
CA THR A 220 22.54 -4.99 3.35
C THR A 220 21.07 -4.79 3.01
N MET A 221 20.37 -5.89 2.74
CA MET A 221 18.94 -5.91 2.49
C MET A 221 18.21 -6.53 3.69
N ALA A 222 17.44 -5.71 4.41
CA ALA A 222 16.46 -6.18 5.38
C ALA A 222 15.20 -5.29 5.31
N GLY A 223 14.02 -5.91 5.34
CA GLY A 223 12.74 -5.26 5.04
C GLY A 223 12.16 -5.75 3.71
N GLY A 224 11.46 -4.88 2.99
CA GLY A 224 10.94 -5.15 1.66
C GLY A 224 12.09 -5.41 0.67
N ALA A 225 12.12 -6.60 0.08
CA ALA A 225 13.19 -6.98 -0.85
C ALA A 225 13.25 -6.05 -2.08
N ALA A 226 12.08 -5.68 -2.63
CA ALA A 226 11.98 -4.77 -3.76
C ALA A 226 12.50 -3.37 -3.40
N ASP A 227 12.05 -2.81 -2.27
CA ASP A 227 12.45 -1.48 -1.80
C ASP A 227 13.96 -1.40 -1.60
N CYS A 228 14.53 -2.37 -0.88
CA CYS A 228 15.96 -2.40 -0.60
C CYS A 228 16.79 -2.50 -1.89
N GLN A 229 16.42 -3.38 -2.81
CA GLN A 229 17.14 -3.53 -4.07
C GLN A 229 17.06 -2.28 -4.95
N PHE A 230 15.86 -1.72 -5.10
CA PHE A 230 15.63 -0.56 -5.94
C PHE A 230 16.36 0.69 -5.42
N TRP A 231 16.21 0.98 -4.13
CA TRP A 231 16.82 2.17 -3.54
C TRP A 231 18.33 2.04 -3.41
N THR A 232 18.86 0.86 -3.07
CA THR A 232 20.30 0.62 -3.07
C THR A 232 20.90 0.80 -4.46
N ARG A 233 20.24 0.32 -5.51
CA ARG A 233 20.69 0.53 -6.90
C ARG A 233 20.69 2.02 -7.29
N THR A 234 19.71 2.78 -6.80
CA THR A 234 19.64 4.23 -7.00
C THR A 234 20.81 4.95 -6.31
N VAL A 235 21.17 4.51 -5.11
CA VAL A 235 22.34 5.01 -4.38
C VAL A 235 23.64 4.64 -5.10
N ALA A 236 23.79 3.39 -5.56
CA ALA A 236 24.94 2.96 -6.35
C ALA A 236 25.12 3.81 -7.62
N LYS A 237 24.04 4.10 -8.34
CA LYS A 237 24.06 5.00 -9.50
C LYS A 237 24.54 6.40 -9.12
N TYR A 238 24.06 6.95 -8.00
CA TYR A 238 24.49 8.26 -7.51
C TYR A 238 25.98 8.27 -7.13
N CYS A 239 26.45 7.25 -6.43
CA CYS A 239 27.86 7.07 -6.09
C CYS A 239 28.73 7.07 -7.35
N ASN A 240 28.40 6.26 -8.35
CA ASN A 240 29.15 6.21 -9.61
C ASN A 240 29.15 7.57 -10.34
N LEU A 241 28.02 8.26 -10.36
CA LEU A 241 27.93 9.59 -10.98
C LEU A 241 28.79 10.63 -10.24
N PHE A 242 28.82 10.57 -8.91
CA PHE A 242 29.67 11.43 -8.09
C PHE A 242 31.14 11.19 -8.40
N GLU A 243 31.57 9.93 -8.47
CA GLU A 243 32.96 9.57 -8.74
C GLU A 243 33.42 10.02 -10.13
N LEU A 244 32.55 9.92 -11.14
CA LEU A 244 32.84 10.41 -12.49
C LEU A 244 32.95 11.94 -12.55
N ARG A 245 32.14 12.67 -11.78
CA ARG A 245 32.12 14.14 -11.76
C ARG A 245 33.30 14.71 -10.98
N GLU A 246 33.50 14.23 -9.77
CA GLU A 246 34.48 14.76 -8.82
C GLU A 246 35.86 14.10 -8.97
N LYS A 247 35.96 13.05 -9.80
CA LYS A 247 37.18 12.25 -10.00
C LYS A 247 37.78 11.74 -8.69
N THR A 248 36.93 11.50 -7.70
CA THR A 248 37.31 11.01 -6.38
C THR A 248 36.25 10.08 -5.83
N GLN A 249 36.67 9.06 -5.10
CA GLN A 249 35.75 8.09 -4.50
C GLN A 249 34.82 8.76 -3.48
N ILE A 250 33.55 8.35 -3.49
CA ILE A 250 32.58 8.83 -2.52
C ILE A 250 32.88 8.26 -1.13
N THR A 251 32.69 9.09 -0.09
CA THR A 251 32.82 8.63 1.31
C THR A 251 31.59 7.83 1.75
N VAL A 252 31.77 6.90 2.68
CA VAL A 252 30.66 6.11 3.24
C VAL A 252 29.67 7.03 3.95
N ALA A 253 30.17 8.08 4.60
CA ALA A 253 29.35 9.11 5.23
C ALA A 253 28.46 9.86 4.24
N ALA A 254 28.98 10.20 3.04
CA ALA A 254 28.20 10.89 2.01
C ALA A 254 27.17 9.96 1.35
N ALA A 255 27.56 8.74 1.00
CA ALA A 255 26.65 7.74 0.43
C ALA A 255 25.49 7.43 1.39
N SER A 256 25.78 7.25 2.69
CA SER A 256 24.75 7.03 3.71
C SER A 256 23.82 8.22 3.92
N LYS A 257 24.36 9.44 3.86
CA LYS A 257 23.52 10.64 3.99
C LYS A 257 22.60 10.82 2.78
N TYR A 258 23.09 10.54 1.58
CA TYR A 258 22.26 10.54 0.38
C TYR A 258 21.15 9.48 0.48
N PHE A 259 21.47 8.26 0.90
CA PHE A 259 20.47 7.20 1.06
C PHE A 259 19.39 7.60 2.07
N ALA A 260 19.77 8.11 3.24
CA ALA A 260 18.81 8.58 4.25
C ALA A 260 17.90 9.70 3.72
N ASN A 261 18.46 10.68 3.00
CA ASN A 261 17.68 11.77 2.41
C ASN A 261 16.69 11.26 1.34
N VAL A 262 17.10 10.28 0.53
CA VAL A 262 16.21 9.64 -0.46
C VAL A 262 15.04 8.97 0.25
N LEU A 263 15.28 8.15 1.27
CA LEU A 263 14.22 7.46 2.01
C LEU A 263 13.30 8.43 2.75
N TYR A 264 13.86 9.49 3.34
CA TYR A 264 13.10 10.51 4.05
C TYR A 264 12.04 11.20 3.16
N ASN A 265 12.33 11.38 1.86
CA ASN A 265 11.36 11.96 0.92
C ASN A 265 10.12 11.08 0.70
N TYR A 266 10.21 9.79 1.00
CA TYR A 266 9.13 8.81 0.88
C TYR A 266 8.62 8.34 2.25
N ARG A 267 8.95 9.08 3.32
CA ARG A 267 8.50 8.79 4.67
C ARG A 267 6.97 8.78 4.74
N GLY A 268 6.41 7.78 5.42
CA GLY A 268 4.96 7.59 5.53
C GLY A 268 4.26 7.03 4.30
N MET A 269 4.99 6.71 3.21
CA MET A 269 4.42 6.08 2.01
C MET A 269 4.47 4.53 2.03
N GLY A 270 4.80 3.93 3.17
CA GLY A 270 4.81 2.46 3.34
C GLY A 270 6.08 1.75 2.88
N LEU A 271 7.21 2.46 2.72
CA LEU A 271 8.51 1.83 2.47
C LEU A 271 8.96 0.99 3.67
N SER A 272 9.54 -0.18 3.40
CA SER A 272 10.13 -1.03 4.44
C SER A 272 11.60 -1.27 4.12
N VAL A 273 12.47 -0.42 4.67
CA VAL A 273 13.91 -0.51 4.48
C VAL A 273 14.61 -0.43 5.83
N GLY A 274 15.46 -1.41 6.12
CA GLY A 274 16.43 -1.38 7.20
C GLY A 274 17.76 -1.85 6.63
N SER A 275 18.53 -0.91 6.07
CA SER A 275 19.79 -1.23 5.41
C SER A 275 20.98 -0.79 6.27
N MET A 276 22.06 -1.53 6.21
CA MET A 276 23.36 -1.09 6.70
C MET A 276 24.26 -0.84 5.51
N ILE A 277 24.93 0.30 5.51
CA ILE A 277 25.95 0.65 4.52
C ILE A 277 27.29 0.48 5.21
N ALA A 278 28.09 -0.45 4.70
CA ALA A 278 29.42 -0.75 5.21
C ALA A 278 30.44 -0.48 4.09
N GLY A 279 31.50 0.25 4.43
CA GLY A 279 32.57 0.50 3.47
C GLY A 279 33.83 1.01 4.15
N TYR A 280 34.91 1.00 3.37
CA TYR A 280 36.20 1.53 3.80
C TYR A 280 36.53 2.75 2.95
N ASP A 281 36.67 3.92 3.57
CA ASP A 281 37.03 5.15 2.87
C ASP A 281 38.29 5.80 3.46
N LYS A 282 38.60 7.04 3.01
CA LYS A 282 39.77 7.81 3.47
C LYS A 282 39.77 8.08 4.99
N ARG A 283 38.62 7.98 5.67
CA ARG A 283 38.47 8.11 7.12
C ARG A 283 38.50 6.77 7.85
N GLY A 284 38.71 5.67 7.12
CA GLY A 284 38.77 4.31 7.66
C GLY A 284 37.47 3.52 7.48
N PRO A 285 37.32 2.41 8.22
CA PRO A 285 36.13 1.57 8.14
C PRO A 285 34.95 2.24 8.82
N GLN A 286 33.81 2.33 8.13
CA GLN A 286 32.59 2.94 8.66
C GLN A 286 31.35 2.09 8.34
N ILE A 287 30.44 2.03 9.31
CA ILE A 287 29.12 1.41 9.16
C ILE A 287 28.07 2.44 9.52
N PHE A 288 27.09 2.61 8.64
CA PHE A 288 25.90 3.42 8.88
C PHE A 288 24.65 2.58 8.75
N LYS A 289 23.80 2.58 9.78
CA LYS A 289 22.43 2.08 9.70
C LYS A 289 21.55 3.17 9.11
N VAL A 290 20.74 2.82 8.12
CA VAL A 290 19.75 3.70 7.49
C VAL A 290 18.40 2.97 7.44
N ASP A 291 17.31 3.65 7.78
CA ASP A 291 15.97 3.07 7.73
C ASP A 291 14.96 3.89 6.89
N SER A 292 13.75 3.34 6.76
CA SER A 292 12.63 3.93 6.02
C SER A 292 12.11 5.23 6.61
N GLU A 293 12.40 5.53 7.88
CA GLU A 293 12.02 6.80 8.50
C GLU A 293 13.00 7.92 8.14
N GLY A 294 14.12 7.56 7.49
CA GLY A 294 15.20 8.48 7.17
C GLY A 294 16.21 8.64 8.32
N ASP A 295 16.14 7.79 9.35
CA ASP A 295 17.12 7.81 10.42
C ASP A 295 18.46 7.28 9.90
N ARG A 296 19.53 7.87 10.43
CA ARG A 296 20.90 7.55 10.05
C ARG A 296 21.80 7.56 11.27
N CYS A 297 22.29 6.38 11.64
CA CYS A 297 23.16 6.21 12.81
C CYS A 297 24.49 5.58 12.40
N GLN A 298 25.60 6.16 12.87
CA GLN A 298 26.92 5.55 12.72
C GLN A 298 27.14 4.56 13.87
N LEU A 299 27.56 3.33 13.53
CA LEU A 299 27.73 2.26 14.51
C LEU A 299 29.05 1.51 14.26
N GLN A 300 29.57 0.86 15.29
CA GLN A 300 30.74 -0.04 15.17
C GLN A 300 30.31 -1.49 15.01
N VAL A 301 29.20 -1.87 15.64
CA VAL A 301 28.54 -3.17 15.55
C VAL A 301 27.06 -2.89 15.28
N CYS A 302 26.50 -3.53 14.26
CA CYS A 302 25.11 -3.35 13.89
C CYS A 302 24.51 -4.68 13.44
N SER A 303 23.28 -4.95 13.87
CA SER A 303 22.46 -6.02 13.30
C SER A 303 21.06 -5.51 12.99
N VAL A 304 20.52 -5.92 11.85
CA VAL A 304 19.21 -5.48 11.34
C VAL A 304 18.43 -6.68 10.79
N GLY A 305 17.13 -6.71 11.07
CA GLY A 305 16.18 -7.75 10.66
C GLY A 305 15.49 -8.44 11.84
N SER A 306 14.61 -9.41 11.57
CA SER A 306 13.89 -10.17 12.61
C SER A 306 14.81 -10.89 13.58
N GLY A 307 15.88 -11.52 13.10
CA GLY A 307 16.83 -12.25 13.95
C GLY A 307 17.93 -11.37 14.55
N SER A 308 17.84 -10.04 14.43
CA SER A 308 18.89 -9.12 14.90
C SER A 308 19.18 -9.22 16.39
N LEU A 309 18.14 -9.37 17.23
CA LEU A 309 18.30 -9.52 18.69
C LEU A 309 19.11 -10.78 19.05
N ASN A 310 18.86 -11.89 18.34
CA ASN A 310 19.61 -13.13 18.54
C ASN A 310 21.07 -12.99 18.10
N ALA A 311 21.31 -12.25 17.01
CA ALA A 311 22.67 -11.96 16.55
C ALA A 311 23.43 -11.07 17.56
N TYR A 312 22.78 -10.04 18.12
CA TYR A 312 23.38 -9.18 19.14
C TYR A 312 23.84 -9.96 20.36
N GLY A 313 23.07 -10.93 20.86
CA GLY A 313 23.48 -11.74 22.01
C GLY A 313 24.83 -12.47 21.80
N VAL A 314 25.11 -12.93 20.59
CA VAL A 314 26.38 -13.57 20.23
C VAL A 314 27.48 -12.54 19.99
N LEU A 315 27.15 -11.47 19.26
CA LEU A 315 28.09 -10.38 18.96
C LEU A 315 28.59 -9.74 20.25
N ASP A 316 27.71 -9.32 21.15
CA ASP A 316 28.09 -8.61 22.38
C ASP A 316 28.91 -9.49 23.34
N THR A 317 28.75 -10.81 23.28
CA THR A 317 29.50 -11.75 24.13
C THR A 317 30.92 -12.00 23.60
N HIS A 318 31.09 -12.09 22.28
CA HIS A 318 32.34 -12.57 21.67
C HIS A 318 33.11 -11.50 20.89
N TYR A 319 32.49 -10.37 20.57
CA TYR A 319 33.12 -9.27 19.86
C TYR A 319 34.24 -8.67 20.69
N LYS A 320 35.41 -8.56 20.06
CA LYS A 320 36.54 -7.79 20.58
C LYS A 320 36.94 -6.77 19.54
N ARG A 321 37.39 -5.60 20.00
CA ARG A 321 37.84 -4.56 19.09
C ARG A 321 39.09 -4.97 18.30
N LYS A 322 39.97 -5.77 18.90
CA LYS A 322 41.14 -6.38 18.24
C LYS A 322 40.93 -7.88 18.10
N MET A 323 40.88 -8.38 16.87
CA MET A 323 40.65 -9.79 16.55
C MET A 323 41.51 -10.20 15.35
N THR A 324 41.79 -11.49 15.21
CA THR A 324 42.36 -12.00 13.95
C THR A 324 41.28 -12.04 12.87
N ASP A 325 41.68 -12.06 11.60
CA ASP A 325 40.73 -12.12 10.48
C ASP A 325 39.87 -13.40 10.56
N GLU A 326 40.47 -14.53 10.95
CA GLU A 326 39.75 -15.81 11.12
C GLU A 326 38.74 -15.77 12.26
N GLU A 327 39.12 -15.20 13.42
CA GLU A 327 38.22 -15.04 14.56
C GLU A 327 37.02 -14.16 14.21
N ALA A 328 37.26 -13.05 13.50
CA ALA A 328 36.20 -12.15 13.05
C ALA A 328 35.24 -12.87 12.08
N LEU A 329 35.76 -13.60 11.09
CA LEU A 329 34.93 -14.37 10.17
C LEU A 329 34.12 -15.47 10.88
N LYS A 330 34.74 -16.17 11.84
CA LYS A 330 34.06 -17.19 12.67
C LYS A 330 32.96 -16.57 13.53
N LEU A 331 33.20 -15.40 14.11
CA LEU A 331 32.18 -14.64 14.87
C LEU A 331 30.97 -14.29 14.00
N GLY A 332 31.19 -13.77 12.80
CA GLY A 332 30.10 -13.47 11.85
C GLY A 332 29.27 -14.70 11.49
N ARG A 333 29.92 -15.84 11.23
CA ARG A 333 29.24 -17.13 10.96
C ARG A 333 28.43 -17.61 12.15
N ARG A 334 29.03 -17.55 13.36
CA ARG A 334 28.39 -17.98 14.61
C ARG A 334 27.15 -17.16 14.91
N ALA A 335 27.23 -15.84 14.78
CA ALA A 335 26.12 -14.93 15.04
C ALA A 335 24.94 -15.15 14.07
N ILE A 336 25.21 -15.31 12.77
CA ILE A 336 24.16 -15.66 11.79
C ILE A 336 23.57 -17.04 12.10
N MET A 337 24.39 -18.06 12.36
CA MET A 337 23.91 -19.40 12.65
C MET A 337 22.94 -19.40 13.85
N HIS A 338 23.33 -18.80 14.99
CA HIS A 338 22.45 -18.76 16.16
C HIS A 338 21.18 -17.95 15.93
N ALA A 339 21.26 -16.86 15.15
CA ALA A 339 20.07 -16.10 14.78
C ALA A 339 19.11 -16.95 13.93
N THR A 340 19.62 -17.65 12.92
CA THR A 340 18.81 -18.53 12.06
C THR A 340 18.25 -19.76 12.77
N TYR A 341 18.88 -20.22 13.85
CA TYR A 341 18.36 -21.32 14.67
C TYR A 341 17.11 -20.91 15.48
N ARG A 342 17.02 -19.64 15.87
CA ARG A 342 15.92 -19.12 16.71
C ARG A 342 14.86 -18.36 15.93
N ASP A 343 15.24 -17.65 14.88
CA ASP A 343 14.35 -16.84 14.06
C ASP A 343 13.82 -17.62 12.85
N THR A 344 12.50 -17.82 12.79
CA THR A 344 11.83 -18.57 11.71
C THR A 344 12.02 -17.94 10.35
N GLY A 345 12.09 -16.60 10.31
CA GLY A 345 12.25 -15.83 9.09
C GLY A 345 13.65 -15.89 8.48
N SER A 346 14.66 -16.33 9.23
CA SER A 346 16.06 -16.36 8.80
C SER A 346 16.53 -17.78 8.49
N GLY A 347 17.45 -17.94 7.52
CA GLY A 347 18.08 -19.24 7.25
C GLY A 347 18.72 -19.36 5.87
N GLY A 348 18.93 -20.59 5.43
CA GLY A 348 19.55 -20.90 4.13
C GLY A 348 21.06 -20.98 4.25
N VAL A 349 21.77 -20.12 3.55
CA VAL A 349 23.23 -20.01 3.56
C VAL A 349 23.68 -18.71 4.22
N CYS A 350 24.82 -18.76 4.88
CA CYS A 350 25.52 -17.60 5.41
C CYS A 350 26.43 -17.04 4.32
N ASN A 351 26.16 -15.80 3.91
CA ASN A 351 27.00 -15.05 2.98
C ASN A 351 27.83 -14.04 3.77
N ILE A 352 29.14 -13.98 3.48
CA ILE A 352 30.04 -13.06 4.16
C ILE A 352 30.83 -12.25 3.13
N VAL A 353 30.95 -10.95 3.41
CA VAL A 353 31.86 -10.04 2.73
C VAL A 353 32.81 -9.44 3.75
N HIS A 354 34.10 -9.53 3.44
CA HIS A 354 35.18 -8.91 4.20
C HIS A 354 35.68 -7.69 3.43
N ILE A 355 35.52 -6.50 4.03
CA ILE A 355 35.98 -5.24 3.47
C ILE A 355 37.24 -4.84 4.20
N THR A 356 38.37 -4.92 3.50
CA THR A 356 39.69 -4.55 4.01
C THR A 356 40.06 -3.16 3.52
N PRO A 357 41.16 -2.56 4.00
CA PRO A 357 41.63 -1.26 3.51
C PRO A 357 41.94 -1.23 2.01
N LYS A 358 42.22 -2.39 1.40
CA LYS A 358 42.65 -2.51 -0.01
C LYS A 358 41.53 -3.00 -0.91
N GLU A 359 40.72 -3.94 -0.45
CA GLU A 359 39.77 -4.63 -1.31
C GLU A 359 38.56 -5.17 -0.54
N LYS A 360 37.50 -5.45 -1.31
CA LYS A 360 36.28 -6.11 -0.85
C LYS A 360 36.29 -7.56 -1.32
N LYS A 361 36.39 -8.50 -0.40
CA LYS A 361 36.39 -9.95 -0.68
C LYS A 361 35.04 -10.57 -0.35
N ARG A 362 34.43 -11.23 -1.33
CA ARG A 362 33.25 -12.08 -1.12
C ARG A 362 33.72 -13.51 -0.84
N LEU A 363 33.36 -14.04 0.33
CA LEU A 363 33.69 -15.41 0.71
C LEU A 363 32.64 -16.39 0.14
N PRO A 364 33.01 -17.66 -0.08
CA PRO A 364 32.06 -18.66 -0.53
C PRO A 364 30.92 -18.84 0.47
N PRO A 365 29.67 -19.01 0.00
CA PRO A 365 28.53 -19.21 0.87
C PRO A 365 28.65 -20.56 1.61
N ILE A 366 28.28 -20.58 2.89
CA ILE A 366 28.28 -21.80 3.70
C ILE A 366 26.85 -22.07 4.18
N ASP A 367 26.39 -23.31 4.04
CA ASP A 367 25.09 -23.73 4.55
C ASP A 367 25.05 -23.60 6.08
N VAL A 368 24.01 -22.93 6.59
CA VAL A 368 23.80 -22.71 8.01
C VAL A 368 23.69 -24.04 8.77
N SER A 369 23.14 -25.08 8.15
CA SER A 369 23.00 -26.40 8.76
C SER A 369 24.37 -27.02 9.05
N LYS A 370 25.34 -26.84 8.14
CA LYS A 370 26.71 -27.31 8.34
C LYS A 370 27.41 -26.53 9.45
N LEU A 371 27.22 -25.20 9.48
CA LEU A 371 27.73 -24.36 10.56
C LEU A 371 27.18 -24.78 11.93
N TRP A 372 25.91 -25.18 11.99
CA TRP A 372 25.30 -25.62 13.24
C TRP A 372 25.99 -26.88 13.80
N TYR A 373 26.23 -27.90 12.97
CA TYR A 373 26.97 -29.09 13.38
C TYR A 373 28.41 -28.76 13.81
N GLU A 374 29.12 -27.94 13.03
CA GLU A 374 30.49 -27.49 13.35
C GLU A 374 30.57 -26.83 14.73
N PHE A 375 29.64 -25.92 15.05
CA PHE A 375 29.61 -25.24 16.34
C PHE A 375 29.07 -26.10 17.48
N ALA A 376 28.22 -27.10 17.18
CA ALA A 376 27.73 -28.04 18.18
C ALA A 376 28.84 -29.01 18.62
N ASP A 377 29.66 -29.46 17.67
CA ASP A 377 30.86 -30.26 17.92
C ASP A 377 31.89 -29.48 18.77
N GLU A 378 32.11 -28.19 18.46
CA GLU A 378 32.99 -27.31 19.23
C GLU A 378 32.54 -27.17 20.71
N LEU A 379 31.23 -27.20 20.95
CA LEU A 379 30.65 -27.12 22.30
C LEU A 379 30.60 -28.47 23.02
N GLY A 380 30.97 -29.58 22.36
CA GLY A 380 30.89 -30.93 22.92
C GLY A 380 29.46 -31.35 23.28
N ARG A 381 28.45 -30.86 22.55
CA ARG A 381 27.06 -31.26 22.79
C ARG A 381 26.83 -32.62 22.14
N ASP A 382 26.26 -33.56 22.88
CA ASP A 382 25.78 -34.83 22.32
C ASP A 382 24.45 -34.57 21.60
N ILE A 383 24.45 -34.69 20.27
CA ILE A 383 23.41 -34.12 19.40
C ILE A 383 22.44 -35.18 18.89
N VAL A 384 22.81 -36.46 18.99
CA VAL A 384 22.01 -37.56 18.50
C VAL A 384 21.02 -37.95 19.60
N TYR A 385 19.75 -37.58 19.43
CA TYR A 385 18.69 -38.37 20.05
C TYR A 385 18.68 -39.71 19.32
N GLU A 386 19.38 -40.70 19.86
CA GLU A 386 19.17 -42.09 19.49
C GLU A 386 17.83 -42.50 20.12
N PRO A 387 16.75 -42.71 19.33
CA PRO A 387 15.55 -43.29 19.89
C PRO A 387 15.92 -44.64 20.50
N ARG A 388 15.71 -44.80 21.81
CA ARG A 388 15.78 -46.13 22.41
C ARG A 388 14.61 -46.92 21.87
N ASP A 389 14.90 -48.06 21.26
CA ASP A 389 13.92 -49.09 20.92
C ASP A 389 13.41 -49.73 22.23
N GLU A 390 12.62 -48.98 23.02
CA GLU A 390 11.91 -49.49 24.21
C GLU A 390 10.40 -49.60 23.95
#